data_AF-A0AAW0AI01-F1
#
_entry.id   AF-A0AAW0AI01-F1
#
_cell.length_a   1.000
_cell.length_b   1.000
_cell.length_c   1.000
_cell.angle_alpha   90.00
_cell.angle_beta   90.00
_cell.angle_gamma   90.00
#
_symmetry.space_group_name_H-M   'P 1'
#
loop_
_entity.id
_entity.type
_entity.pdbx_description
1 polymer ?
#
loop_
_entity_poly.entity_id
_entity_poly.type
_entity_poly.pdbx_seq_one_letter_code
_entity_poly.pdbx_strand_id
1 'polypeptide(L)'
;ITWLVEPKRSTSVEHFSYTVVHKSCKRDFRSSTIYAFAHFVWGHSNQTMIFADLQGTPAFVGRKDGLVLFDPMTHTVGGNIRENSGIGDFGLEGINSFLRDHSCGDV
;
A
#
# COMPACT_ATOMS: atom_id res chain seq x y z
N ILE A 1 23.53 -8.34 15.02
CA ILE A 1 22.23 -7.63 15.12
C ILE A 1 22.33 -6.41 14.23
N THR A 2 21.37 -6.23 13.32
CA THR A 2 21.37 -5.13 12.34
C THR A 2 20.01 -4.44 12.37
N TRP A 3 19.99 -3.11 12.26
CA TRP A 3 18.78 -2.29 12.33
C TRP A 3 18.60 -1.50 11.03
N LEU A 4 17.34 -1.32 10.61
CA LEU A 4 16.97 -0.38 9.54
C LEU A 4 16.66 0.98 10.18
N VAL A 5 17.12 2.07 9.55
CA VAL A 5 16.95 3.44 10.06
C VAL A 5 16.49 4.34 8.93
N GLU A 6 15.51 5.20 9.22
CA GLU A 6 14.98 6.21 8.30
C GLU A 6 14.78 7.57 8.99
N PRO A 7 14.62 8.68 8.23
CA PRO A 7 14.37 9.99 8.82
C PRO A 7 13.11 10.04 9.68
N LYS A 8 13.20 10.65 10.87
CA LYS A 8 12.05 10.84 11.75
C LYS A 8 11.01 11.76 11.10
N ARG A 9 9.76 11.27 11.00
CA ARG A 9 8.61 12.02 10.48
C ARG A 9 7.74 12.59 11.61
N SER A 10 6.76 13.41 11.24
CA SER A 10 5.74 13.89 12.19
C SER A 10 4.94 12.71 12.76
N THR A 11 4.33 12.90 13.93
CA THR A 11 3.59 11.84 14.64
C THR A 11 2.21 11.54 14.06
N SER A 12 1.70 12.34 13.12
CA SER A 12 0.39 12.10 12.53
C SER A 12 0.49 11.10 11.37
N VAL A 13 0.02 9.88 11.61
CA VAL A 13 -0.04 8.83 10.59
C VAL A 13 -1.48 8.69 10.08
N GLU A 14 -1.62 8.68 8.76
CA GLU A 14 -2.87 8.37 8.08
C GLU A 14 -2.77 6.96 7.47
N HIS A 15 -3.61 6.05 7.93
CA HIS A 15 -3.76 4.72 7.33
C HIS A 15 -4.82 4.74 6.22
N PHE A 16 -4.51 4.09 5.11
CA PHE A 16 -5.38 3.95 3.94
C PHE A 16 -5.80 2.50 3.71
N SER A 17 -4.87 1.54 3.84
CA SER A 17 -5.21 0.11 3.84
C SER A 17 -4.56 -0.59 5.01
N TYR A 18 -5.04 -1.79 5.31
CA TYR A 18 -4.40 -2.69 6.26
C TYR A 18 -3.72 -3.83 5.50
N THR A 19 -3.23 -4.83 6.23
CA THR A 19 -2.58 -6.01 5.65
C THR A 19 -3.51 -6.80 4.73
N VAL A 20 -4.64 -7.32 5.22
CA VAL A 20 -5.58 -8.17 4.42
C VAL A 20 -6.97 -7.55 4.25
N VAL A 21 -7.08 -6.25 4.49
CA VAL A 21 -8.32 -5.48 4.37
C VAL A 21 -8.02 -4.22 3.57
N HIS A 22 -8.62 -4.13 2.38
CA HIS A 22 -8.35 -3.05 1.43
C HIS A 22 -9.58 -2.17 1.16
N LYS A 23 -10.64 -2.32 1.97
CA LYS A 23 -11.87 -1.54 1.80
C LYS A 23 -11.61 -0.05 2.02
N SER A 24 -12.08 0.75 1.08
CA SER A 24 -12.06 2.20 1.25
C SER A 24 -13.14 2.66 2.22
N CYS A 25 -12.72 3.22 3.36
CA CYS A 25 -13.60 3.89 4.31
C CYS A 25 -13.71 5.40 4.05
N LYS A 26 -12.85 5.97 3.22
CA LYS A 26 -12.69 7.41 3.00
C LYS A 26 -12.96 7.76 1.55
N ARG A 27 -13.80 8.77 1.32
CA ARG A 27 -14.25 9.20 -0.02
C ARG A 27 -13.58 10.49 -0.50
N ASP A 28 -12.46 10.87 0.09
CA ASP A 28 -11.70 12.04 -0.36
C ASP A 28 -10.75 11.68 -1.51
N PHE A 29 -10.36 12.68 -2.31
CA PHE A 29 -9.50 12.47 -3.48
C PHE A 29 -8.12 11.91 -3.15
N ARG A 30 -7.57 12.22 -1.98
CA ARG A 30 -6.27 11.68 -1.56
C ARG A 30 -6.37 10.18 -1.35
N SER A 31 -7.34 9.75 -0.56
CA SER A 31 -7.65 8.34 -0.32
C SER A 31 -7.92 7.62 -1.64
N SER A 32 -8.79 8.16 -2.51
CA SER A 32 -9.05 7.60 -3.85
C SER A 32 -7.78 7.46 -4.69
N THR A 33 -6.88 8.45 -4.66
CA THR A 33 -5.59 8.38 -5.37
C THR A 33 -4.70 7.26 -4.83
N ILE A 34 -4.69 7.03 -3.51
CA ILE A 34 -3.91 5.93 -2.90
C ILE A 34 -4.47 4.56 -3.28
N TYR A 35 -5.80 4.39 -3.29
CA TYR A 35 -6.40 3.13 -3.76
C TYR A 35 -6.18 2.90 -5.26
N ALA A 36 -6.29 3.96 -6.07
CA ALA A 36 -5.97 3.90 -7.49
C ALA A 36 -4.49 3.57 -7.72
N PHE A 37 -3.58 4.08 -6.87
CA PHE A 37 -2.17 3.71 -6.92
C PHE A 37 -1.93 2.22 -6.63
N ALA A 38 -2.60 1.64 -5.62
CA ALA A 38 -2.53 0.20 -5.37
C ALA A 38 -3.05 -0.62 -6.56
N HIS A 39 -4.16 -0.20 -7.17
CA HIS A 39 -4.69 -0.83 -8.38
C HIS A 39 -3.76 -0.64 -9.60
N PHE A 40 -3.16 0.53 -9.77
CA PHE A 40 -2.18 0.77 -10.80
C PHE A 40 -1.00 -0.20 -10.68
N VAL A 41 -0.48 -0.42 -9.47
CA VAL A 41 0.62 -1.38 -9.24
C VAL A 41 0.20 -2.81 -9.57
N TRP A 42 -1.04 -3.21 -9.26
CA TRP A 42 -1.59 -4.49 -9.70
C TRP A 42 -1.54 -4.64 -11.22
N GLY A 43 -2.06 -3.66 -11.95
CA GLY A 43 -2.05 -3.67 -13.42
C GLY A 43 -0.64 -3.60 -14.02
N HIS A 44 0.18 -2.68 -13.51
CA HIS A 44 1.54 -2.42 -14.00
C HIS A 44 2.49 -3.60 -13.76
N SER A 45 2.30 -4.34 -12.68
CA SER A 45 3.06 -5.56 -12.38
C SER A 45 2.60 -6.79 -13.17
N ASN A 46 1.73 -6.62 -14.18
CA ASN A 46 1.07 -7.73 -14.87
C ASN A 46 0.38 -8.70 -13.89
N GLN A 47 -0.30 -8.14 -12.89
CA GLN A 47 -1.07 -8.92 -11.91
C GLN A 47 -0.19 -9.87 -11.09
N THR A 48 1.02 -9.45 -10.74
CA THR A 48 1.95 -10.25 -9.92
C THR A 48 2.16 -9.71 -8.52
N MET A 49 1.83 -8.44 -8.27
CA MET A 49 2.04 -7.77 -6.99
C MET A 49 0.99 -6.70 -6.71
N ILE A 50 0.60 -6.55 -5.45
CA ILE A 50 -0.14 -5.38 -4.95
C ILE A 50 0.57 -4.74 -3.75
N PHE A 51 0.32 -3.45 -3.52
CA PHE A 51 0.66 -2.81 -2.25
C PHE A 51 -0.48 -2.97 -1.23
N ALA A 52 -0.09 -3.26 0.00
CA ALA A 52 -0.93 -3.37 1.19
C ALA A 52 -0.37 -2.48 2.30
N ASP A 53 -1.13 -2.36 3.40
CA ASP A 53 -0.76 -1.55 4.57
C ASP A 53 -0.26 -0.13 4.20
N LEU A 54 -0.90 0.50 3.20
CA LEU A 54 -0.51 1.82 2.75
C LEU A 54 -0.86 2.85 3.82
N GLN A 55 0.17 3.50 4.31
CA GLN A 55 0.11 4.53 5.32
C GLN A 55 1.08 5.65 4.98
N GLY A 56 0.79 6.85 5.47
CA GLY A 56 1.64 7.99 5.21
C GLY A 56 1.37 9.17 6.12
N THR A 57 2.20 10.19 5.96
CA THR A 57 2.09 11.44 6.69
C THR A 57 2.10 12.61 5.70
N PRO A 58 1.21 13.60 5.86
CA PRO A 58 1.27 14.82 5.07
C PRO A 58 2.64 15.50 5.23
N ALA A 59 3.27 15.83 4.12
CA ALA A 59 4.61 16.40 4.10
C ALA A 59 4.80 17.30 2.89
N PHE A 60 5.82 18.17 2.96
CA PHE A 60 6.17 19.03 1.85
C PHE A 60 7.09 18.27 0.88
N VAL A 61 6.57 17.87 -0.28
CA VAL A 61 7.26 17.09 -1.31
C VAL A 61 7.54 17.99 -2.51
N GLY A 62 8.82 18.23 -2.82
CA GLY A 62 9.19 18.97 -4.04
C GLY A 62 8.60 20.37 -4.15
N ARG A 63 8.48 21.08 -3.02
CA ARG A 63 7.84 22.41 -2.88
C ARG A 63 6.31 22.46 -2.92
N LYS A 64 5.64 21.32 -2.77
CA LYS A 64 4.18 21.24 -2.72
C LYS A 64 3.72 20.46 -1.50
N ASP A 65 2.51 20.74 -1.02
CA ASP A 65 1.85 19.86 -0.08
C ASP A 65 1.62 18.50 -0.74
N GLY A 66 2.08 17.45 -0.07
CA GLY A 66 2.02 16.10 -0.56
C GLY A 66 1.86 15.10 0.58
N LEU A 67 2.04 13.83 0.24
CA LEU A 67 1.97 12.72 1.15
C LEU A 67 3.24 11.89 0.96
N VAL A 68 3.93 11.59 2.05
CA VAL A 68 5.03 10.62 2.04
C VAL A 68 4.49 9.31 2.60
N LEU A 69 4.44 8.29 1.74
CA LEU A 69 4.16 6.92 2.15
C LEU A 69 5.42 6.29 2.75
N PHE A 70 5.24 5.44 3.74
CA PHE A 70 6.32 4.68 4.38
C PHE A 70 5.79 3.31 4.83
N ASP A 71 6.73 2.40 5.12
CA ASP A 71 6.45 1.01 5.48
C ASP A 71 5.41 0.30 4.60
N PRO A 72 5.48 0.38 3.26
CA PRO A 72 4.53 -0.32 2.41
C PRO A 72 4.74 -1.84 2.54
N MET A 73 3.63 -2.56 2.65
CA MET A 73 3.61 -4.01 2.55
C MET A 73 3.28 -4.42 1.12
N THR A 74 3.69 -5.61 0.70
CA THR A 74 3.32 -6.15 -0.62
C THR A 74 2.78 -7.56 -0.51
N HIS A 75 1.90 -7.91 -1.43
CA HIS A 75 1.49 -9.30 -1.65
C HIS A 75 1.87 -9.73 -3.05
N THR A 76 2.49 -10.90 -3.17
CA THR A 76 3.01 -11.39 -4.46
C THR A 76 2.43 -12.75 -4.84
N VAL A 77 2.25 -13.01 -6.14
CA VAL A 77 1.73 -14.30 -6.63
C VAL A 77 2.67 -15.46 -6.27
N GLY A 78 3.96 -15.18 -6.12
CA GLY A 78 5.02 -16.14 -5.77
C GLY A 78 5.09 -16.53 -4.29
N GLY A 79 4.07 -16.28 -3.46
CA GLY A 79 4.08 -16.41 -1.98
C GLY A 79 4.53 -17.73 -1.32
N ASN A 80 5.19 -18.64 -2.04
CA ASN A 80 6.04 -19.70 -1.50
C ASN A 80 7.29 -19.08 -0.82
N ILE A 81 7.84 -19.76 0.19
CA ILE A 81 8.92 -19.29 1.10
C ILE A 81 10.18 -18.68 0.40
N ARG A 82 10.37 -18.90 -0.90
CA ARG A 82 11.52 -18.40 -1.68
C ARG A 82 11.25 -17.14 -2.51
N GLU A 83 10.00 -16.74 -2.64
CA GLU A 83 9.53 -15.69 -3.56
C GLU A 83 8.59 -14.69 -2.87
N ASN A 84 8.49 -14.73 -1.54
CA ASN A 84 7.75 -13.74 -0.77
C ASN A 84 8.54 -12.42 -0.66
N SER A 85 7.83 -11.29 -0.63
CA SER A 85 8.45 -9.97 -0.57
C SER A 85 8.83 -9.52 0.85
N GLY A 86 8.47 -10.29 1.87
CA GLY A 86 8.78 -10.02 3.27
C GLY A 86 7.83 -10.68 4.26
N ILE A 87 7.99 -10.37 5.55
CA ILE A 87 7.25 -10.97 6.68
C ILE A 87 5.74 -10.70 6.62
N GLY A 88 5.31 -9.66 5.90
CA GLY A 88 3.91 -9.30 5.71
C GLY A 88 3.30 -9.78 4.39
N ASP A 89 3.98 -10.60 3.61
CA ASP A 89 3.44 -11.09 2.33
C ASP A 89 2.51 -12.30 2.56
N PHE A 90 1.20 -12.10 2.43
CA PHE A 90 0.17 -13.14 2.50
C PHE A 90 -0.11 -13.81 1.14
N GLY A 91 0.71 -13.51 0.13
CA GLY A 91 0.63 -14.09 -1.20
C GLY A 91 -0.74 -13.94 -1.85
N LEU A 92 -1.26 -15.05 -2.39
CA LEU A 92 -2.57 -15.08 -3.05
C LEU A 92 -3.73 -14.76 -2.10
N GLU A 93 -3.63 -15.06 -0.81
CA GLU A 93 -4.67 -14.68 0.16
C GLU A 93 -4.81 -13.16 0.23
N GLY A 94 -3.67 -12.49 0.38
CA GLY A 94 -3.58 -11.04 0.39
C GLY A 94 -4.09 -10.42 -0.92
N ILE A 95 -3.66 -10.95 -2.07
CA ILE A 95 -4.14 -10.50 -3.39
C ILE A 95 -5.66 -10.68 -3.54
N ASN A 96 -6.20 -11.84 -3.15
CA ASN A 96 -7.63 -12.10 -3.23
C ASN A 96 -8.43 -11.18 -2.30
N SER A 97 -7.86 -10.80 -1.16
CA SER A 97 -8.48 -9.82 -0.27
C SER A 97 -8.60 -8.44 -0.93
N PHE A 98 -7.56 -8.01 -1.66
CA PHE A 98 -7.59 -6.79 -2.46
C PHE A 98 -8.65 -6.87 -3.56
N LEU A 99 -8.65 -7.95 -4.37
CA LEU A 99 -9.61 -8.11 -5.47
C LEU A 99 -11.07 -8.12 -5.00
N ARG A 100 -11.33 -8.66 -3.80
CA ARG A 100 -12.66 -8.66 -3.18
C ARG A 100 -13.08 -7.28 -2.68
N ASP A 101 -12.16 -6.56 -2.06
CA ASP A 101 -12.45 -5.31 -1.35
C ASP A 101 -12.34 -4.07 -2.24
N HIS A 102 -11.58 -4.15 -3.33
CA HIS A 102 -11.34 -3.05 -4.25
C HIS A 102 -12.56 -2.76 -5.14
N SER A 103 -12.78 -1.49 -5.41
CA SER A 103 -13.70 -1.02 -6.45
C SER A 103 -13.07 0.21 -7.10
N CYS A 104 -13.09 0.26 -8.43
CA CYS A 104 -12.59 1.42 -9.16
C CYS A 104 -13.42 2.66 -8.83
N GLY A 105 -12.74 3.80 -8.62
CA GLY A 105 -13.36 5.10 -8.38
C GLY A 105 -13.13 6.06 -9.54
N ASP A 106 -13.23 7.36 -9.26
CA ASP A 106 -13.12 8.43 -10.26
C ASP A 106 -11.67 8.80 -10.66
N VAL A 107 -10.67 8.16 -10.03
CA VAL A 107 -9.23 8.30 -10.33
C VAL A 107 -8.78 7.07 -11.11
#